data_AF-A0A2V6KUQ7-F1
#
_entry.id   AF-A0A2V6KUQ7-F1
#
_cell.length_a   1.000
_cell.length_b   1.000
_cell.length_c   1.000
_cell.angle_alpha   90.00
_cell.angle_beta   90.00
_cell.angle_gamma   90.00
#
_symmetry.space_group_name_H-M   'P 1'
#
loop_
_entity.id
_entity.type
_entity.pdbx_description
1 polymer ?
#
loop_
_entity_poly.entity_id
_entity_poly.type
_entity_poly.pdbx_seq_one_letter_code
_entity_poly.pdbx_strand_id
1 'polypeptide(L)'
;MNWKKFFVAFIATFVFLFVFGFVWYGHLMHGIHNEVPALWRPEADFGNYFPWLIFGHVVMAVFLTLLCARFIPAGGAGAGARLGIMVALVYVGNDFIIYAVQPLTTKILGGWIVGDLIMFAIAGAIIGAIYKPGATQTVS
;
A
#
# COMPACT_ATOMS: atom_id res chain seq x y z
N MET A 1 5.46 8.88 20.69
CA MET A 1 4.80 7.95 19.75
C MET A 1 4.12 6.85 20.57
N ASN A 2 2.85 6.53 20.31
CA ASN A 2 2.19 5.44 21.03
C ASN A 2 2.53 4.10 20.35
N TRP A 3 3.55 3.40 20.86
CA TRP A 3 4.09 2.18 20.24
C TRP A 3 3.07 1.03 20.16
N LYS A 4 2.16 0.90 21.12
CA LYS A 4 1.09 -0.11 21.07
C LYS A 4 0.13 0.16 19.91
N LYS A 5 -0.38 1.39 19.81
CA LYS A 5 -1.27 1.78 18.70
C LYS A 5 -0.57 1.75 17.35
N PHE A 6 0.70 2.12 17.31
CA PHE A 6 1.53 2.01 16.10
C PHE A 6 1.59 0.56 15.62
N PHE A 7 1.91 -0.38 16.51
CA PHE A 7 2.04 -1.79 16.14
C PHE A 7 0.71 -2.40 15.67
N VAL A 8 -0.42 -2.05 16.30
CA VAL A 8 -1.76 -2.47 15.86
C VAL A 8 -2.10 -1.89 14.48
N ALA A 9 -1.84 -0.60 14.26
CA ALA A 9 -2.08 0.04 12.97
C ALA A 9 -1.20 -0.58 11.86
N PHE A 10 0.07 -0.83 12.16
CA PHE A 10 1.01 -1.49 11.27
C PHE A 10 0.52 -2.88 10.87
N ILE A 11 0.17 -3.76 11.83
CA ILE A 11 -0.31 -5.12 11.52
C ILE A 11 -1.59 -5.06 10.68
N ALA A 12 -2.57 -4.25 11.08
CA ALA A 12 -3.82 -4.13 10.35
C ALA A 12 -3.58 -3.67 8.90
N THR A 13 -2.68 -2.72 8.71
CA THR A 13 -2.30 -2.21 7.39
C THR A 13 -1.54 -3.24 6.58
N PHE A 14 -0.59 -3.96 7.17
CA PHE A 14 0.16 -5.02 6.51
C PHE A 14 -0.79 -6.11 5.99
N VAL A 15 -1.69 -6.61 6.84
CA VAL A 15 -2.68 -7.62 6.45
C VAL A 15 -3.55 -7.10 5.31
N PHE A 16 -4.02 -5.85 5.40
CA PHE A 16 -4.81 -5.24 4.34
C PHE A 16 -4.02 -5.13 3.02
N LEU A 17 -2.80 -4.57 3.04
CA LEU A 17 -1.97 -4.42 1.84
C LEU A 17 -1.71 -5.78 1.18
N PHE A 18 -1.40 -6.80 1.99
CA PHE A 18 -1.11 -8.14 1.48
C PHE A 18 -2.35 -8.79 0.85
N VAL A 19 -3.50 -8.74 1.52
CA VAL A 19 -4.77 -9.30 1.01
C VAL A 19 -5.22 -8.54 -0.23
N PHE A 20 -5.17 -7.21 -0.20
CA PHE A 20 -5.50 -6.38 -1.36
C PHE A 20 -4.54 -6.67 -2.52
N GLY A 21 -3.25 -6.76 -2.25
CA GLY A 21 -2.21 -7.11 -3.21
C GLY A 21 -2.51 -8.42 -3.95
N PHE A 22 -2.85 -9.45 -3.18
CA PHE A 22 -3.23 -10.76 -3.71
C PHE A 22 -4.52 -10.70 -4.54
N VAL A 23 -5.57 -10.04 -4.04
CA VAL A 23 -6.86 -9.97 -4.75
C VAL A 23 -6.78 -9.12 -6.01
N TRP A 24 -6.22 -7.91 -5.91
CA TRP A 24 -6.19 -6.96 -7.02
C TRP A 24 -5.19 -7.38 -8.09
N TYR A 25 -3.91 -7.49 -7.72
CA TYR A 25 -2.84 -7.76 -8.69
C TYR A 25 -2.73 -9.25 -9.00
N GLY A 26 -2.85 -10.11 -7.98
CA GLY A 26 -2.70 -11.56 -8.13
C GLY A 26 -3.90 -12.28 -8.74
N HIS A 27 -5.12 -11.76 -8.59
CA HIS A 27 -6.34 -12.41 -9.09
C HIS A 27 -7.08 -11.59 -10.15
N LEU A 28 -7.48 -10.36 -9.87
CA LEU A 28 -8.26 -9.54 -10.80
C LEU A 28 -7.45 -9.10 -12.03
N MET A 29 -6.19 -8.70 -11.82
CA MET A 29 -5.30 -8.31 -12.92
C MET A 29 -4.54 -9.46 -13.56
N HIS A 30 -4.64 -10.68 -13.02
CA HIS A 30 -3.87 -11.84 -13.49
C HIS A 30 -4.01 -12.07 -14.99
N GLY A 31 -5.24 -12.04 -15.51
CA GLY A 31 -5.49 -12.19 -16.95
C GLY A 31 -4.82 -11.11 -17.81
N ILE A 32 -4.76 -9.87 -17.31
CA ILE A 32 -4.11 -8.74 -17.99
C ILE A 32 -2.58 -8.87 -17.89
N HIS A 33 -2.04 -9.31 -16.76
CA HIS A 33 -0.61 -9.56 -16.59
C HIS A 33 -0.09 -10.67 -17.51
N ASN A 34 -0.93 -11.65 -17.84
CA ASN A 34 -0.64 -12.70 -18.80
C ASN A 34 -0.62 -12.22 -20.27
N GLU A 35 -0.98 -10.97 -20.57
CA GLU A 35 -0.73 -10.36 -21.88
C GLU A 35 0.77 -10.12 -22.12
N VAL A 36 1.56 -10.03 -21.04
CA VAL A 36 3.02 -9.74 -21.06
C VAL A 36 3.81 -10.71 -20.17
N PRO A 37 3.71 -12.03 -20.40
CA PRO A 37 4.21 -13.05 -19.47
C PRO A 37 5.74 -13.00 -19.29
N ALA A 38 6.47 -12.49 -20.29
CA ALA A 38 7.93 -12.37 -20.25
C ALA A 38 8.44 -11.40 -19.16
N LEU A 39 7.59 -10.50 -18.64
CA LEU A 39 7.95 -9.58 -17.56
C LEU A 39 7.86 -10.21 -16.16
N TRP A 40 7.11 -11.30 -16.04
CA TRP A 40 6.79 -11.90 -14.76
C TRP A 40 7.68 -13.10 -14.48
N ARG A 41 7.99 -13.34 -13.21
CA ARG A 41 8.66 -14.57 -12.80
C ARG A 41 7.75 -15.77 -13.11
N PRO A 42 8.30 -16.90 -13.59
CA PRO A 42 7.52 -18.12 -13.71
C PRO A 42 6.87 -18.52 -12.38
N GLU A 43 5.65 -19.03 -12.42
CA GLU A 43 4.92 -19.45 -11.20
C GLU A 43 5.67 -20.51 -10.41
N ALA A 44 6.35 -21.43 -11.10
CA ALA A 44 7.19 -22.46 -10.50
C ALA A 44 8.32 -21.87 -9.62
N ASP A 45 8.83 -20.69 -9.98
CA ASP A 45 9.90 -20.01 -9.24
C ASP A 45 9.35 -19.07 -8.17
N PHE A 46 8.10 -18.61 -8.30
CA PHE A 46 7.50 -17.59 -7.43
C PHE A 46 7.54 -17.98 -5.95
N GLY A 47 7.35 -19.26 -5.63
CA GLY A 47 7.41 -19.76 -4.25
C GLY A 47 8.71 -19.41 -3.53
N ASN A 48 9.84 -19.41 -4.25
CA ASN A 48 11.15 -19.04 -3.70
C ASN A 48 11.28 -17.54 -3.41
N TYR A 49 10.46 -16.71 -4.07
CA TYR A 49 10.48 -15.25 -3.93
C TYR A 49 9.33 -14.70 -3.07
N PHE A 50 8.41 -15.57 -2.64
CA PHE A 50 7.31 -15.17 -1.76
C PHE A 50 7.76 -14.49 -0.45
N PRO A 51 8.86 -14.88 0.22
CA PRO A 51 9.38 -14.14 1.36
C PRO A 51 9.77 -12.68 1.03
N TRP A 52 10.30 -12.43 -0.16
CA TRP A 52 10.62 -11.08 -0.63
C TRP A 52 9.36 -10.24 -0.86
N LEU A 53 8.28 -10.86 -1.35
CA LEU A 53 6.98 -10.21 -1.47
C LEU A 53 6.44 -9.79 -0.10
N ILE A 54 6.47 -10.70 0.88
CA ILE A 54 6.06 -10.40 2.26
C ILE A 54 6.90 -9.26 2.82
N PHE A 55 8.22 -9.32 2.66
CA PHE A 55 9.14 -8.30 3.13
C PHE A 55 8.81 -6.92 2.53
N GLY A 56 8.53 -6.85 1.22
CA GLY A 56 8.09 -5.62 0.57
C GLY A 56 6.83 -5.02 1.21
N HIS A 57 5.81 -5.85 1.47
CA HIS A 57 4.58 -5.42 2.14
C HIS A 57 4.82 -4.94 3.58
N VAL A 58 5.73 -5.61 4.31
CA VAL A 58 6.13 -5.18 5.67
C VAL A 58 6.78 -3.80 5.61
N VAL A 59 7.74 -3.59 4.70
CA VAL A 59 8.41 -2.30 4.51
C VAL A 59 7.39 -1.21 4.21
N MET A 60 6.50 -1.44 3.23
CA MET A 60 5.44 -0.48 2.89
C MET A 60 4.54 -0.15 4.08
N ALA A 61 4.06 -1.16 4.81
CA ALA A 61 3.19 -0.97 5.96
C ALA A 61 3.88 -0.17 7.08
N VAL A 62 5.15 -0.46 7.38
CA VAL A 62 5.91 0.27 8.40
C VAL A 62 6.03 1.75 8.03
N PHE A 63 6.52 2.06 6.82
CA PHE A 63 6.76 3.45 6.42
C PHE A 63 5.48 4.25 6.24
N LEU A 64 4.42 3.64 5.68
CA LEU A 64 3.12 4.30 5.59
C LEU A 64 2.54 4.59 6.98
N THR A 65 2.72 3.67 7.93
CA THR A 65 2.30 3.87 9.33
C THR A 65 3.10 5.00 9.98
N LEU A 66 4.42 5.08 9.75
CA LEU A 66 5.26 6.17 10.25
C LEU A 66 4.87 7.53 9.68
N LEU A 67 4.61 7.61 8.36
CA LEU A 67 4.13 8.83 7.72
C LEU A 67 2.82 9.30 8.35
N CYS A 68 1.84 8.40 8.48
CA CYS A 68 0.57 8.73 9.13
C CYS A 68 0.76 9.16 10.58
N ALA A 69 1.60 8.45 11.35
CA ALA A 69 1.89 8.80 12.74
C ALA A 69 2.55 10.18 12.90
N ARG A 70 3.32 10.61 11.90
CA ARG A 70 4.03 11.90 11.91
C ARG A 70 3.17 13.07 11.43
N PHE A 71 2.42 12.87 10.35
CA PHE A 71 1.73 13.93 9.63
C PHE A 71 0.22 14.01 9.92
N ILE A 72 -0.32 13.06 10.68
CA ILE A 72 -1.73 13.04 11.09
C ILE A 72 -1.81 13.05 12.63
N PRO A 73 -1.38 14.15 13.27
CA PRO A 73 -1.30 14.21 14.73
C PRO A 73 -2.66 14.17 15.41
N ALA A 74 -3.76 14.55 14.73
CA ALA A 74 -5.11 14.43 15.29
C ALA A 74 -5.75 13.05 15.05
N GLY A 75 -5.09 12.17 14.28
CA GLY A 75 -5.70 10.97 13.72
C GLY A 75 -6.84 11.29 12.73
N GLY A 76 -7.66 10.28 12.46
CA GLY A 76 -8.85 10.38 11.61
C GLY A 76 -8.70 9.68 10.27
N ALA A 77 -9.69 8.85 9.92
CA ALA A 77 -9.69 8.06 8.70
C ALA A 77 -9.58 8.93 7.43
N GLY A 78 -10.30 10.05 7.36
CA GLY A 78 -10.25 10.95 6.21
C GLY A 78 -8.89 11.68 6.03
N ALA A 79 -8.22 12.01 7.13
CA ALA A 79 -6.85 12.55 7.05
C ALA A 79 -5.86 11.46 6.62
N GLY A 80 -6.05 10.23 7.13
CA GLY A 80 -5.34 9.01 6.70
C GLY A 80 -5.46 8.76 5.21
N ALA A 81 -6.69 8.75 4.70
CA ALA A 81 -6.98 8.52 3.29
C ALA A 81 -6.31 9.56 2.39
N ARG A 82 -6.38 10.85 2.76
CA ARG A 82 -5.74 11.93 1.98
C ARG A 82 -4.22 11.76 1.91
N LEU A 83 -3.58 11.42 3.02
CA LEU A 83 -2.13 11.13 3.02
C LEU A 83 -1.81 9.87 2.21
N GLY A 84 -2.64 8.84 2.32
CA GLY A 84 -2.56 7.63 1.50
C GLY A 84 -2.62 7.95 0.01
N ILE A 85 -3.57 8.79 -0.42
CA ILE A 85 -3.69 9.25 -1.81
C ILE A 85 -2.42 10.00 -2.26
N MET A 86 -1.84 10.85 -1.40
CA MET A 86 -0.58 11.52 -1.74
C MET A 86 0.55 10.52 -1.98
N VAL A 87 0.63 9.44 -1.19
CA VAL A 87 1.60 8.36 -1.42
C VAL A 87 1.27 7.60 -2.71
N ALA A 88 -0.02 7.32 -2.97
CA ALA A 88 -0.46 6.68 -4.21
C ALA A 88 -0.02 7.47 -5.44
N LEU A 89 -0.13 8.81 -5.42
CA LEU A 89 0.27 9.66 -6.55
C LEU A 89 1.77 9.59 -6.83
N VAL A 90 2.61 9.34 -5.82
CA VAL A 90 4.04 9.06 -6.03
C VAL A 90 4.21 7.74 -6.78
N TYR A 91 3.45 6.71 -6.43
CA TYR A 91 3.46 5.43 -7.12
C TYR A 91 2.91 5.53 -8.55
N VAL A 92 1.86 6.31 -8.78
CA VAL A 92 1.35 6.62 -10.14
C VAL A 92 2.46 7.22 -11.01
N GLY A 93 3.30 8.10 -10.45
CA GLY A 93 4.48 8.61 -11.16
C GLY A 93 5.47 7.50 -11.53
N ASN A 94 5.73 6.58 -10.60
CA ASN A 94 6.55 5.39 -10.86
C ASN A 94 5.92 4.46 -11.93
N ASP A 95 4.60 4.27 -11.94
CA ASP A 95 3.91 3.45 -12.94
C ASP A 95 4.11 4.00 -14.35
N PHE A 96 4.03 5.32 -14.53
CA PHE A 96 4.33 5.95 -15.82
C PHE A 96 5.79 5.74 -16.25
N ILE A 97 6.73 5.82 -15.31
CA ILE A 97 8.14 5.56 -15.59
C ILE A 97 8.32 4.11 -16.05
N ILE A 98 7.77 3.15 -15.30
CA ILE A 98 7.85 1.72 -15.65
C ILE A 98 7.18 1.44 -16.99
N TYR A 99 5.99 2.02 -17.24
CA TYR A 99 5.30 1.91 -18.53
C TYR A 99 6.13 2.43 -19.70
N ALA A 100 6.96 3.45 -19.49
CA ALA A 100 7.82 3.99 -20.54
C ALA A 100 9.03 3.07 -20.86
N VAL A 101 9.52 2.32 -19.88
CA VAL A 101 10.74 1.50 -20.02
C VAL A 101 10.48 0.00 -20.18
N GLN A 102 9.27 -0.47 -19.84
CA GLN A 102 8.84 -1.86 -19.97
C GLN A 102 7.69 -1.96 -20.99
N PRO A 103 7.57 -3.09 -21.71
CA PRO A 103 6.48 -3.34 -22.66
C PRO A 103 5.15 -3.63 -21.95
N LEU A 104 4.70 -2.74 -21.05
CA LEU A 104 3.42 -2.85 -20.37
C LEU A 104 2.27 -2.41 -21.28
N THR A 105 1.12 -3.05 -21.16
CA THR A 105 -0.09 -2.61 -21.86
C THR A 105 -0.74 -1.43 -21.12
N THR A 106 -1.49 -0.60 -21.84
CA THR A 106 -2.24 0.51 -21.22
C THR A 106 -3.28 0.04 -20.21
N LYS A 107 -3.77 -1.21 -20.35
CA LYS A 107 -4.65 -1.86 -19.38
C LYS A 107 -3.93 -2.11 -18.05
N ILE A 108 -2.67 -2.54 -18.10
CA ILE A 108 -1.86 -2.75 -16.89
C ILE A 108 -1.62 -1.42 -16.18
N LEU A 109 -1.20 -0.39 -16.93
CA LEU A 109 -1.00 0.95 -16.39
C LEU A 109 -2.26 1.47 -15.70
N GLY A 110 -3.42 1.42 -16.38
CA GLY A 110 -4.69 1.85 -15.80
C GLY A 110 -5.08 1.05 -14.55
N GLY A 111 -4.87 -0.26 -14.57
CA GLY A 111 -5.16 -1.15 -13.44
C GLY A 111 -4.25 -0.91 -12.23
N TRP A 112 -2.97 -0.59 -12.42
CA TRP A 112 -2.05 -0.24 -11.33
C TRP A 112 -2.41 1.11 -10.72
N ILE A 113 -2.66 2.13 -11.53
CA ILE A 113 -3.07 3.45 -11.04
C ILE A 113 -4.33 3.35 -10.17
N VAL A 114 -5.36 2.64 -10.65
CA VAL A 114 -6.61 2.45 -9.90
C VAL A 114 -6.36 1.62 -8.63
N GLY A 115 -5.57 0.55 -8.74
CA GLY A 115 -5.20 -0.30 -7.61
C GLY A 115 -4.49 0.48 -6.52
N ASP A 116 -3.48 1.25 -6.87
CA ASP A 116 -2.67 2.04 -5.95
C ASP A 116 -3.51 3.11 -5.25
N LEU A 117 -4.34 3.85 -5.99
CA LEU A 117 -5.23 4.85 -5.41
C LEU A 117 -6.16 4.23 -4.36
N ILE A 118 -6.79 3.09 -4.67
CA ILE A 118 -7.69 2.39 -3.74
C ILE A 118 -6.90 1.84 -2.55
N MET A 119 -5.80 1.13 -2.82
CA MET A 119 -4.99 0.45 -1.82
C MET A 119 -4.46 1.45 -0.79
N PHE A 120 -3.77 2.49 -1.25
CA PHE A 120 -3.15 3.43 -0.33
C PHE A 120 -4.16 4.34 0.36
N ALA A 121 -5.29 4.70 -0.29
CA ALA A 121 -6.35 5.45 0.38
C ALA A 121 -6.94 4.65 1.56
N ILE A 122 -7.27 3.37 1.35
CA ILE A 122 -7.83 2.52 2.42
C ILE A 122 -6.78 2.22 3.48
N ALA A 123 -5.54 1.89 3.10
CA ALA A 123 -4.45 1.65 4.02
C ALA A 123 -4.19 2.88 4.92
N GLY A 124 -4.13 4.08 4.32
CA GLY A 124 -4.02 5.33 5.05
C GLY A 124 -5.19 5.56 6.00
N ALA A 125 -6.42 5.28 5.54
CA ALA A 125 -7.63 5.41 6.37
C ALA A 125 -7.61 4.46 7.59
N ILE A 126 -7.19 3.21 7.40
CA ILE A 126 -7.00 2.22 8.48
C ILE A 126 -6.04 2.77 9.53
N ILE A 127 -4.87 3.26 9.10
CA ILE A 127 -3.89 3.82 10.03
C ILE A 127 -4.45 5.04 10.75
N GLY A 128 -5.04 5.99 10.02
CA GLY A 128 -5.62 7.19 10.61
C GLY A 128 -6.75 6.90 11.60
N ALA A 129 -7.53 5.84 11.38
CA ALA A 129 -8.58 5.42 12.30
C ALA A 129 -8.04 4.81 13.60
N ILE A 130 -7.00 3.97 13.50
CA ILE A 130 -6.41 3.24 14.62
C ILE A 130 -5.46 4.13 15.43
N TYR A 131 -4.59 4.87 14.74
CA TYR A 131 -3.55 5.70 15.35
C TYR A 131 -4.12 7.09 15.74
N LYS A 132 -4.96 7.09 16.78
CA LYS A 132 -5.34 8.32 17.50
C LYS A 132 -4.38 8.54 18.67
N PRO A 133 -3.78 9.73 18.88
CA PRO A 133 -3.11 10.02 20.15
C PRO A 133 -4.10 9.81 21.30
N GLY A 134 -3.62 9.27 22.42
CA GLY A 134 -4.36 9.42 23.67
C GLY A 134 -4.48 10.92 23.96
N ALA A 135 -5.63 11.36 24.45
CA ALA A 135 -5.88 12.76 24.80
C ALA A 135 -4.65 13.34 25.48
N THR A 136 -4.05 14.37 24.88
CA THR A 136 -3.11 15.23 25.60
C THR A 136 -3.86 15.70 26.82
N GLN A 137 -3.46 15.24 28.02
CA GLN A 137 -3.92 15.84 29.25
C GLN A 137 -3.49 17.29 29.18
N THR A 138 -4.44 18.19 28.94
CA THR A 138 -4.28 19.61 29.22
C THR A 138 -4.04 19.71 30.72
N VAL A 139 -2.78 19.82 31.11
CA VAL A 139 -2.42 20.27 32.45
C VAL A 139 -2.82 21.74 32.50
N SER A 140 -3.95 22.01 33.17
CA SER A 140 -4.39 23.35 33.57
C SER A 140 -3.51 23.89 34.68
#